data_AF-A0A5A7XR25-F1
#
_entry.id   AF-A0A5A7XR25-F1
#
_cell.length_a   1.000
_cell.length_b   1.000
_cell.length_c   1.000
_cell.angle_alpha   90.00
_cell.angle_beta   90.00
_cell.angle_gamma   90.00
#
_symmetry.space_group_name_H-M   'P 1'
#
loop_
_entity.id
_entity.type
_entity.pdbx_description
1 polymer ?
#
loop_
_entity_poly.entity_id
_entity_poly.type
_entity_poly.pdbx_seq_one_letter_code
_entity_poly.pdbx_strand_id
1 'polypeptide(L)' 'MPTLPWATPKQRPPLVANPTVMASKFQLRDRRDVPAFFVAALKVRRQMLNSPGILGISLVAKPLAGTFYTLSAW' A
#
# COMPACT_ATOMS: atom_id res chain seq x y z
N MET A 1 -6.71 -13.20 -6.52
CA MET A 1 -6.74 -11.92 -5.78
C MET A 1 -5.49 -11.13 -6.15
N PRO A 2 -5.58 -9.87 -6.61
CA PRO A 2 -4.39 -9.06 -6.86
C PRO A 2 -3.81 -8.59 -5.52
N THR A 3 -3.00 -9.44 -4.90
CA THR A 3 -2.13 -9.05 -3.80
C THR A 3 -0.84 -8.52 -4.40
N LEU A 4 -0.52 -7.25 -4.17
CA LEU A 4 0.80 -6.73 -4.48
C LEU A 4 1.73 -7.07 -3.32
N PRO A 5 2.71 -7.96 -3.54
CA PRO A 5 3.63 -8.37 -2.50
C PRO A 5 4.43 -7.16 -2.01
N TRP A 6 5.06 -7.36 -0.86
CA TRP A 6 5.98 -6.41 -0.27
C TRP A 6 6.95 -5.88 -1.33
N ALA A 7 7.01 -4.56 -1.49
CA ALA A 7 8.01 -3.90 -2.31
C ALA A 7 8.86 -2.98 -1.46
N THR A 8 10.15 -3.01 -1.74
CA THR A 8 11.14 -2.10 -1.20
C THR A 8 11.36 -0.94 -2.16
N PRO A 9 11.66 0.27 -1.66
CA PRO A 9 12.06 1.38 -2.52
C PRO A 9 13.34 1.04 -3.28
N LYS A 10 13.57 1.72 -4.40
CA LYS A 10 14.80 1.56 -5.20
C LYS A 10 16.04 2.01 -4.43
N GLN A 11 15.91 3.08 -3.65
CA GLN A 11 16.95 3.55 -2.73
C GLN A 11 16.53 3.16 -1.32
N ARG A 12 17.25 2.20 -0.73
CA ARG A 12 16.94 1.71 0.61
C ARG A 12 17.49 2.68 1.65
N PRO A 13 16.66 3.20 2.57
CA PRO A 13 17.18 3.99 3.67
C PRO A 13 17.96 3.09 4.65
N PRO A 14 18.79 3.69 5.52
CA PRO A 14 19.48 2.96 6.59
C PRO A 14 18.49 2.18 7.46
N LEU A 15 18.93 1.03 7.96
CA LEU A 15 18.13 0.25 8.90
C LEU A 15 17.89 1.04 10.18
N VAL A 16 16.62 1.24 10.52
CA VAL A 16 16.18 1.89 11.75
C VAL A 16 15.92 0.80 12.80
N ALA A 17 16.42 1.00 14.02
CA ALA A 17 16.28 0.01 15.10
C ALA A 17 14.80 -0.23 15.49
N ASN A 18 13.96 0.79 15.37
CA ASN A 18 12.53 0.74 15.68
C ASN A 18 11.72 1.37 14.53
N PRO A 19 11.37 0.59 13.49
CA PRO A 19 10.61 1.10 12.36
C PRO A 19 9.17 1.39 12.76
N THR A 20 8.60 2.46 12.19
CA THR A 20 7.18 2.78 12.37
C THR A 20 6.36 2.05 11.31
N VAL A 21 5.41 1.23 11.76
CA VAL A 21 4.54 0.46 10.87
C VAL A 21 3.14 1.05 10.89
N MET A 22 2.62 1.34 9.70
CA MET A 22 1.24 1.79 9.51
C MET A 22 0.46 0.71 8.76
N ALA A 23 -0.65 0.28 9.37
CA ALA A 23 -1.62 -0.62 8.76
C ALA A 23 -2.95 0.12 8.59
N SER A 24 -3.55 0.02 7.41
CA SER A 24 -4.84 0.67 7.13
C SER A 24 -5.77 -0.27 6.36
N LYS A 25 -7.06 -0.17 6.64
CA LYS A 25 -8.13 -0.90 5.95
C LYS A 25 -9.09 0.12 5.34
N PHE A 26 -9.29 0.02 4.03
CA PHE A 26 -10.28 0.80 3.30
C PHE A 26 -11.39 -0.12 2.82
N GLN A 27 -12.63 0.25 3.09
CA GLN A 27 -13.81 -0.50 2.67
C GLN A 27 -14.71 0.44 1.88
N LEU A 28 -14.92 0.09 0.61
CA LEU A 28 -15.76 0.86 -0.31
C LEU A 28 -17.22 0.47 -0.11
N ARG A 29 -18.10 1.49 -0.20
CA ARG A 29 -19.55 1.31 -0.14
C ARG A 29 -20.10 0.78 -1.45
N ASP A 30 -19.62 1.30 -2.57
CA ASP A 30 -20.13 1.00 -3.90
C ASP A 30 -19.12 0.19 -4.73
N ARG A 31 -19.60 -0.89 -5.36
CA ARG A 31 -18.76 -1.74 -6.23
C ARG A 31 -18.25 -1.02 -7.47
N ARG A 32 -18.95 0.03 -7.90
CA ARG A 32 -18.59 0.85 -9.06
C ARG A 32 -17.32 1.67 -8.82
N ASP A 33 -16.99 1.96 -7.56
CA ASP A 33 -15.81 2.74 -7.20
C ASP A 33 -14.55 1.87 -7.08
N VAL A 34 -14.70 0.54 -7.02
CA VAL A 34 -13.59 -0.41 -6.86
C VAL A 34 -12.49 -0.22 -7.93
N PRO A 35 -12.80 -0.08 -9.23
CA PRO A 35 -11.77 0.12 -10.24
C PRO A 35 -11.03 1.46 -10.06
N ALA A 36 -11.76 2.55 -9.82
CA ALA A 36 -11.18 3.88 -9.63
C ALA A 36 -10.28 3.93 -8.38
N PHE A 37 -10.75 3.34 -7.28
CA PHE A 37 -9.98 3.23 -6.05
C PHE A 37 -8.75 2.35 -6.20
N PHE A 38 -8.84 1.24 -6.95
CA PHE A 38 -7.67 0.39 -7.21
C PHE A 38 -6.58 1.16 -7.96
N VAL A 39 -6.94 1.94 -8.98
CA VAL A 39 -5.99 2.82 -9.69
C VAL A 39 -5.39 3.87 -8.74
N ALA A 40 -6.20 4.47 -7.87
CA ALA A 40 -5.71 5.41 -6.86
C ALA A 40 -4.72 4.74 -5.88
N ALA A 41 -5.04 3.55 -5.39
CA ALA A 41 -4.17 2.77 -4.49
C ALA A 41 -2.83 2.41 -5.15
N LEU A 42 -2.82 2.10 -6.46
CA LEU A 42 -1.59 1.90 -7.21
C LEU A 42 -0.74 3.17 -7.31
N LYS A 43 -1.37 4.33 -7.52
CA LYS A 43 -0.67 5.64 -7.54
C LYS A 43 -0.07 5.96 -6.18
N VAL A 44 -0.84 5.79 -5.10
CA VAL A 44 -0.35 5.99 -3.72
C VAL A 44 0.82 5.04 -3.41
N ARG A 45 0.73 3.76 -3.79
CA ARG A 45 1.84 2.81 -3.62
C ARG A 45 3.12 3.28 -4.32
N ARG A 46 3.01 3.81 -5.55
CA ARG A 46 4.16 4.36 -6.28
C ARG A 46 4.73 5.59 -5.59
N GLN A 47 3.88 6.49 -5.07
CA GLN A 47 4.33 7.67 -4.33
C GLN A 47 5.04 7.29 -3.02
N MET A 48 4.47 6.36 -2.26
CA MET A 48 5.08 5.85 -1.02
C MET A 48 6.44 5.22 -1.27
N LEU A 49 6.60 4.41 -2.33
CA LEU A 49 7.89 3.83 -2.72
C LEU A 49 8.96 4.86 -3.12
N ASN A 50 8.57 6.07 -3.45
CA ASN A 50 9.48 7.19 -3.77
C ASN A 50 9.64 8.16 -2.60
N SER A 51 8.98 7.92 -1.47
CA SER A 51 9.02 8.82 -0.31
C SER A 51 10.28 8.55 0.53
N PRO A 52 10.96 9.61 1.03
CA PRO A 52 12.11 9.43 1.91
C PRO A 52 11.73 8.66 3.18
N GLY A 53 12.60 7.73 3.61
CA GLY A 53 12.43 6.98 4.84
C GLY A 53 11.53 5.74 4.73
N ILE A 54 10.86 5.49 3.61
CA ILE A 54 10.08 4.24 3.46
C ILE A 54 11.01 3.02 3.50
N LEU A 55 10.71 2.02 4.31
CA LEU A 55 11.39 0.72 4.32
C LEU A 55 10.74 -0.26 3.36
N GLY A 56 9.41 -0.16 3.21
CA GLY A 56 8.66 -0.87 2.18
C GLY A 56 7.15 -0.80 2.38
N ILE A 57 6.44 -1.35 1.40
CA ILE A 57 4.97 -1.33 1.38
C ILE A 57 4.39 -2.57 0.72
N SER A 58 3.28 -3.06 1.27
CA SER A 58 2.40 -4.04 0.64
C SER A 58 0.98 -3.50 0.49
N LEU A 59 0.33 -3.86 -0.61
CA LEU A 59 -1.07 -3.54 -0.88
C LEU A 59 -1.80 -4.84 -1.19
N VAL A 60 -2.78 -5.19 -0.36
CA VAL A 60 -3.66 -6.33 -0.59
C VAL A 60 -5.02 -5.80 -1.05
N ALA A 61 -5.33 -5.95 -2.33
CA ALA A 61 -6.65 -5.61 -2.86
C ALA A 61 -7.54 -6.84 -2.86
N LYS A 62 -8.75 -6.71 -2.29
CA LYS A 62 -9.85 -7.69 -2.39
C LYS A 62 -11.01 -7.05 -3.17
N PRO A 63 -10.95 -6.98 -4.53
CA PRO A 63 -11.89 -6.22 -5.34
C PRO A 63 -13.33 -6.71 -5.20
N LEU A 64 -13.54 -8.02 -5.15
CA LEU A 64 -14.86 -8.64 -4.97
C LEU A 64 -15.52 -8.27 -3.64
N ALA A 65 -14.70 -7.99 -2.61
CA ALA A 65 -15.14 -7.59 -1.28
C ALA A 65 -15.09 -6.06 -1.09
N GLY A 66 -14.73 -5.28 -2.12
CA GLY A 66 -14.54 -3.82 -2.01
C GLY A 66 -13.57 -3.39 -0.91
N THR A 67 -12.64 -4.27 -0.51
CA THR A 67 -11.78 -4.05 0.65
C THR A 67 -10.32 -4.00 0.23
N PHE A 68 -9.57 -3.05 0.79
CA PHE A 68 -8.16 -2.83 0.50
C PHE A 68 -7.39 -2.71 1.81
N TYR A 69 -6.26 -3.39 1.88
CA TYR A 69 -5.35 -3.33 3.03
C TYR A 69 -4.02 -2.76 2.58
N THR A 70 -3.50 -1.80 3.32
CA THR A 70 -2.16 -1.25 3.12
C THR A 70 -1.33 -1.50 4.36
N LEU A 71 -0.10 -1.95 4.15
CA LEU A 71 0.90 -2.08 5.19
C LEU A 71 2.17 -1.37 4.72
N SER A 72 2.57 -0.31 5.40
CA SER A 72 3.81 0.42 5.11
C SER A 72 4.71 0.45 6.34
N ALA A 73 6.01 0.22 6.14
CA ALA A 73 7.02 0.43 7.16
C ALA A 73 7.91 1.61 6.77
N TRP A 74 8.26 2.43 7.75
CA TRP A 74 9.10 3.61 7.65
C TRP A 74 10.20 3.54 8.72
#